data_AF-A0A8J6YV74-F1
#
_entry.id   AF-A0A8J6YV74-F1
#
_cell.length_a   1.000
_cell.length_b   1.000
_cell.length_c   1.000
_cell.angle_alpha   90.00
_cell.angle_beta   90.00
_cell.angle_gamma   90.00
#
_symmetry.space_group_name_H-M   'P 1'
#
loop_
_entity.id
_entity.type
_entity.pdbx_description
1 polymer ?
#
loop_
_entity_poly.entity_id
_entity_poly.type
_entity_poly.pdbx_seq_one_letter_code
_entity_poly.pdbx_strand_id
1 'polypeptide(L)'
;MSSSPDRETPPDNASAGGTGAPSGLPPGADQDPASAMPAGAASGPSSQPGPESGPEPDRDAGLSAFWRRRFALIDRAGGWDGQRLANPKALTSWELVRVQVNIWALLFGCLYYLFKGMWKKGLVFLPISLIIGNVSYFLGLPMFSAAFVAAVPCAVFANGDYYRFRRFGETMWPVVRVLDRVAVLLPSSLGAVFLTMALFTVLGIEQEYSCSSERVTEGLRDLLHEKWDVPRSGLSVENIRTVGEGFTPGSLACGALVRGVVPEAPMVTFYVLEKGEGFGDITISVVGR
;
A
#
# COMPACT_ATOMS: atom_id res chain seq x y z
N MET A 1 41.11 48.37 -16.32
CA MET A 1 41.11 48.37 -14.83
C MET A 1 40.05 47.37 -14.42
N SER A 2 40.40 46.09 -14.29
CA SER A 2 40.75 45.41 -13.01
C SER A 2 39.66 45.69 -11.96
N SER A 3 38.90 44.72 -11.44
CA SER A 3 39.37 43.47 -10.84
C SER A 3 38.21 42.46 -10.68
N SER A 4 38.57 41.17 -10.68
CA SER A 4 37.75 40.01 -10.30
C SER A 4 38.27 39.48 -8.92
N PRO A 5 37.78 38.37 -8.35
CA PRO A 5 36.73 38.27 -7.32
C PRO A 5 37.24 37.73 -5.97
N ASP A 6 36.49 37.92 -4.88
CA ASP A 6 36.80 37.29 -3.58
C ASP A 6 35.95 36.04 -3.31
N ARG A 7 36.66 35.04 -2.82
CA ARG A 7 36.32 33.62 -2.66
C ARG A 7 36.32 33.34 -1.15
N GLU A 8 35.16 33.03 -0.58
CA GLU A 8 35.08 32.60 0.82
C GLU A 8 35.40 31.10 0.97
N THR A 9 36.38 30.82 1.81
CA THR A 9 36.83 29.49 2.26
C THR A 9 36.14 29.07 3.56
N PRO A 10 35.87 27.76 3.77
CA PRO A 10 35.34 27.23 5.03
C PRO A 10 36.46 27.02 6.07
N PRO A 11 36.15 27.04 7.39
CA PRO A 11 37.15 26.86 8.43
C PRO A 11 37.53 25.40 8.68
N ASP A 12 38.83 25.23 8.84
CA ASP A 12 39.53 24.07 9.38
C ASP A 12 39.07 23.72 10.80
N ASN A 13 38.98 22.42 11.11
CA ASN A 13 39.08 21.97 12.49
C ASN A 13 40.02 20.77 12.59
N ALA A 14 41.15 21.00 13.25
CA ALA A 14 42.27 20.09 13.38
C ALA A 14 42.21 19.31 14.71
N SER A 15 42.35 18.00 14.58
CA SER A 15 43.31 17.11 15.26
C SER A 15 43.66 17.29 16.75
N ALA A 16 43.37 16.24 17.53
CA ALA A 16 44.25 15.62 18.54
C ALA A 16 43.70 14.18 18.74
N GLY A 17 44.43 13.07 18.68
CA GLY A 17 45.80 12.77 19.09
C GLY A 17 45.72 11.80 20.28
N GLY A 18 46.03 10.51 20.11
CA GLY A 18 45.97 9.55 21.23
C GLY A 18 46.28 8.09 20.86
N THR A 19 47.55 7.78 20.77
CA THR A 19 48.20 6.45 20.69
C THR A 19 47.96 5.56 21.92
N GLY A 20 47.87 4.24 21.73
CA GLY A 20 48.08 3.27 22.81
C GLY A 20 47.68 1.83 22.48
N ALA A 21 48.61 1.04 21.94
CA ALA A 21 48.64 -0.42 22.10
C ALA A 21 49.68 -0.75 23.19
N PRO A 22 49.48 -1.80 24.01
CA PRO A 22 50.21 -3.04 23.71
C PRO A 22 49.52 -4.36 24.11
N SER A 23 49.95 -5.40 23.38
CA SER A 23 50.16 -6.81 23.71
C SER A 23 49.75 -7.38 25.07
N GLY A 24 49.10 -8.55 25.04
CA GLY A 24 48.97 -9.46 26.19
C GLY A 24 48.35 -10.81 25.82
N LEU A 25 49.19 -11.76 25.37
CA LEU A 25 48.91 -13.20 25.41
C LEU A 25 49.02 -13.70 26.86
N PRO A 26 48.28 -14.77 27.23
CA PRO A 26 48.86 -15.79 28.10
C PRO A 26 48.92 -17.20 27.46
N PRO A 27 49.87 -18.06 27.89
CA PRO A 27 50.10 -19.42 27.39
C PRO A 27 49.59 -20.53 28.32
N GLY A 28 49.42 -21.74 27.75
CA GLY A 28 49.44 -23.05 28.44
C GLY A 28 48.15 -23.44 29.18
N ALA A 29 47.77 -24.71 29.31
CA ALA A 29 48.30 -25.99 28.89
C ALA A 29 47.22 -27.06 29.15
N ASP A 30 47.52 -28.31 28.80
CA ASP A 30 46.90 -29.58 29.22
C ASP A 30 45.93 -30.25 28.24
N GLN A 31 46.57 -31.10 27.43
CA GLN A 31 46.04 -32.31 26.84
C GLN A 31 45.80 -33.37 27.94
N ASP A 32 44.79 -34.22 27.78
CA ASP A 32 45.01 -35.66 27.88
C ASP A 32 43.89 -36.48 27.18
N PRO A 33 44.17 -37.73 26.76
CA PRO A 33 43.48 -38.43 25.68
C PRO A 33 42.67 -39.66 26.16
N ALA A 34 42.06 -40.34 25.18
CA ALA A 34 41.67 -41.76 25.21
C ALA A 34 40.42 -42.17 26.02
N SER A 35 39.31 -42.30 25.29
CA SER A 35 38.33 -43.40 25.41
C SER A 35 37.57 -43.46 24.07
N ALA A 36 38.03 -44.27 23.10
CA ALA A 36 37.58 -45.65 22.88
C ALA A 36 36.10 -45.76 22.44
N MET A 37 35.88 -45.75 21.11
CA MET A 37 35.09 -46.66 20.25
C MET A 37 33.67 -47.15 20.68
N PRO A 38 32.78 -47.64 19.76
CA PRO A 38 33.07 -48.15 18.42
C PRO A 38 32.14 -47.72 17.27
N ALA A 39 32.60 -48.11 16.09
CA ALA A 39 31.94 -48.15 14.81
C ALA A 39 30.56 -48.84 14.84
N GLY A 40 29.58 -48.18 14.21
CA GLY A 40 28.33 -48.76 13.77
C GLY A 40 28.14 -48.42 12.29
N ALA A 41 28.46 -49.39 11.45
CA ALA A 41 28.21 -49.36 10.02
C ALA A 41 26.71 -49.27 9.73
N ALA A 42 26.32 -48.34 8.86
CA ALA A 42 25.07 -48.42 8.11
C ALA A 42 25.29 -47.81 6.74
N SER A 43 25.83 -48.64 5.85
CA SER A 43 25.82 -48.48 4.41
C SER A 43 24.37 -48.44 3.92
N GLY A 44 23.97 -47.31 3.36
CA GLY A 44 22.74 -47.19 2.59
C GLY A 44 22.95 -46.14 1.50
N PRO A 45 22.96 -46.51 0.20
CA PRO A 45 23.06 -45.54 -0.87
C PRO A 45 21.74 -44.77 -0.91
N SER A 46 21.70 -43.60 -0.28
CA SER A 46 20.61 -42.65 -0.50
C SER A 46 20.85 -42.03 -1.87
N SER A 47 20.38 -42.73 -2.90
CA SER A 47 20.31 -42.26 -4.27
C SER A 47 19.54 -40.95 -4.28
N GLN A 48 20.26 -39.83 -4.31
CA GLN A 48 19.70 -38.59 -4.84
C GLN A 48 19.36 -38.86 -6.32
N PRO A 49 18.10 -38.75 -6.76
CA PRO A 49 17.84 -38.71 -8.18
C PRO A 49 18.38 -37.38 -8.70
N GLY A 50 19.44 -37.46 -9.50
CA GLY A 50 19.86 -36.41 -10.41
C GLY A 50 18.76 -36.07 -11.42
N PRO A 51 18.94 -35.01 -12.21
CA PRO A 51 17.85 -34.33 -12.91
C PRO A 51 17.37 -35.15 -14.11
N GLU A 52 16.33 -35.96 -13.93
CA GLU A 52 15.49 -36.43 -15.03
C GLU A 52 14.78 -35.21 -15.65
N SER A 53 15.46 -34.63 -16.63
CA SER A 53 15.05 -33.49 -17.43
C SER A 53 14.33 -33.93 -18.70
N GLY A 54 13.35 -34.81 -18.53
CA GLY A 54 12.35 -35.14 -19.53
C GLY A 54 10.96 -34.70 -19.05
N PRO A 55 10.05 -34.25 -19.93
CA PRO A 55 8.67 -34.00 -19.55
C PRO A 55 8.01 -35.35 -19.21
N GLU A 56 8.03 -35.76 -17.94
CA GLU A 56 7.27 -36.93 -17.50
C GLU A 56 5.78 -36.67 -17.79
N PRO A 57 5.17 -37.42 -18.73
CA PRO A 57 3.84 -37.12 -19.25
C PRO A 57 2.72 -37.28 -18.20
N ASP A 58 2.98 -38.01 -17.11
CA ASP A 58 2.00 -38.27 -16.04
C ASP A 58 1.94 -37.14 -14.99
N ARG A 59 3.09 -36.51 -14.65
CA ARG A 59 3.14 -35.41 -13.66
C ARG A 59 2.35 -34.17 -14.09
N ASP A 60 2.11 -34.03 -15.39
CA ASP A 60 1.40 -32.88 -15.97
C ASP A 60 -0.04 -33.20 -16.39
N ALA A 61 -0.59 -34.36 -15.97
CA ALA A 61 -1.96 -34.74 -16.26
C ALA A 61 -2.96 -33.65 -15.81
N GLY A 62 -3.88 -33.28 -16.71
CA GLY A 62 -4.89 -32.24 -16.47
C GLY A 62 -4.39 -30.78 -16.58
N LEU A 63 -3.12 -30.53 -16.92
CA LEU A 63 -2.64 -29.18 -17.22
C LEU A 63 -2.85 -28.81 -18.69
N SER A 64 -3.42 -27.62 -18.91
CA SER A 64 -3.49 -27.03 -20.26
C SER A 64 -2.11 -26.94 -20.91
N ALA A 65 -2.03 -27.02 -22.24
CA ALA A 65 -0.76 -26.89 -22.98
C ALA A 65 0.02 -25.61 -22.63
N PHE A 66 -0.69 -24.51 -22.35
CA PHE A 66 -0.10 -23.25 -21.91
C PHE A 66 0.70 -23.40 -20.61
N TRP A 67 0.12 -24.05 -19.59
CA TRP A 67 0.81 -24.27 -18.31
C TRP A 67 1.92 -25.30 -18.40
N ARG A 68 1.75 -26.36 -19.20
CA ARG A 68 2.81 -27.35 -19.45
C ARG A 68 4.07 -26.69 -20.02
N ARG A 69 3.92 -25.80 -21.01
CA ARG A 69 5.05 -25.06 -21.58
C ARG A 69 5.75 -24.18 -20.54
N ARG A 70 4.98 -23.50 -19.68
CA ARG A 70 5.55 -22.66 -18.62
C ARG A 70 6.27 -23.49 -17.55
N PHE A 71 5.72 -24.64 -17.16
CA PHE A 71 6.34 -25.55 -16.21
C PHE A 71 7.64 -26.12 -16.76
N ALA A 72 7.68 -26.51 -18.04
CA ALA A 72 8.92 -26.93 -18.69
C ALA A 72 10.02 -25.85 -18.67
N LEU A 73 9.66 -24.57 -18.83
CA LEU A 73 10.62 -23.47 -18.71
C LEU A 73 11.13 -23.29 -17.27
N ILE A 74 10.26 -23.48 -16.27
CA ILE A 74 10.63 -23.43 -14.85
C ILE A 74 11.54 -24.61 -14.52
N ASP A 75 11.21 -25.82 -14.97
CA ASP A 75 12.00 -27.04 -14.79
C ASP A 75 13.39 -26.89 -15.43
N ARG A 76 13.47 -26.32 -16.65
CA ARG A 76 14.74 -26.01 -17.32
C ARG A 76 15.62 -25.03 -16.53
N ALA A 77 15.00 -24.14 -15.77
CA ALA A 77 15.69 -23.19 -14.90
C ALA A 77 16.05 -23.79 -13.53
N GLY A 78 15.82 -25.09 -13.30
CA GLY A 78 16.07 -25.76 -12.03
C GLY A 78 14.98 -25.55 -10.98
N GLY A 79 13.81 -25.05 -11.37
CA GLY A 79 12.70 -24.76 -10.47
C GLY A 79 12.86 -23.45 -9.68
N TRP A 80 12.19 -23.39 -8.53
CA TRP A 80 12.20 -22.23 -7.64
C TRP A 80 12.99 -22.55 -6.37
N ASP A 81 14.00 -21.71 -6.08
CA ASP A 81 14.67 -21.66 -4.78
C ASP A 81 13.98 -20.60 -3.92
N GLY A 82 13.13 -21.06 -3.00
CA GLY A 82 12.22 -20.17 -2.28
C GLY A 82 11.28 -19.42 -3.23
N GLN A 83 11.40 -18.10 -3.26
CA GLN A 83 10.63 -17.21 -4.13
C GLN A 83 11.38 -16.74 -5.38
N ARG A 84 12.60 -17.25 -5.60
CA ARG A 84 13.45 -16.88 -6.73
C ARG A 84 13.64 -18.05 -7.65
N LEU A 85 13.77 -17.76 -8.95
CA LEU A 85 14.08 -18.79 -9.93
C LEU A 85 15.53 -19.25 -9.72
N ALA A 86 15.78 -20.56 -9.68
CA ALA A 86 17.08 -21.10 -9.29
C ALA A 86 18.19 -20.71 -10.28
N ASN A 87 17.94 -20.85 -11.59
CA ASN A 87 18.88 -20.46 -12.64
C ASN A 87 18.20 -19.59 -13.71
N PRO A 88 18.02 -18.28 -13.47
CA PRO A 88 17.37 -17.40 -14.42
C PRO A 88 18.19 -17.21 -15.71
N LYS A 89 19.50 -17.47 -15.67
CA LYS A 89 20.40 -17.36 -16.84
C LYS A 89 20.20 -18.51 -17.84
N ALA A 90 19.52 -19.58 -17.46
CA ALA A 90 19.15 -20.69 -18.37
C ALA A 90 17.97 -20.33 -19.30
N LEU A 91 17.42 -19.13 -19.18
CA LEU A 91 16.30 -18.62 -19.97
C LEU A 91 16.72 -17.39 -20.76
N THR A 92 16.11 -17.22 -21.94
CA THR A 92 16.16 -15.94 -22.65
C THR A 92 15.38 -14.89 -21.86
N SER A 93 15.69 -13.60 -22.06
CA SER A 93 15.00 -12.50 -21.36
C SER A 93 13.48 -12.55 -21.54
N TRP A 94 13.00 -12.93 -22.72
CA TRP A 94 11.57 -13.08 -23.00
C TRP A 94 10.92 -14.28 -22.31
N GLU A 95 11.60 -15.42 -22.25
CA GLU A 95 11.11 -16.58 -21.48
C GLU A 95 11.10 -16.27 -19.98
N LEU A 96 12.12 -15.54 -19.51
CA LEU A 96 12.22 -15.12 -18.11
C LEU A 96 11.02 -14.24 -17.72
N VAL A 97 10.69 -13.21 -18.51
CA VAL A 97 9.50 -12.36 -18.25
C VAL A 97 8.21 -13.18 -18.27
N ARG A 98 8.07 -14.14 -19.20
CA ARG A 98 6.88 -15.02 -19.27
C ARG A 98 6.73 -15.97 -18.07
N VAL A 99 7.83 -16.34 -17.45
CA VAL A 99 7.88 -17.18 -16.26
C VAL A 99 7.69 -16.34 -14.99
N GLN A 100 8.28 -15.14 -14.93
CA GLN A 100 8.18 -14.28 -13.75
C GLN A 100 6.85 -13.54 -13.66
N VAL A 101 6.29 -13.06 -14.76
CA VAL A 101 5.09 -12.21 -14.74
C VAL A 101 3.89 -12.96 -15.31
N ASN A 102 2.77 -12.89 -14.61
CA ASN A 102 1.49 -13.38 -15.08
C ASN A 102 0.52 -12.22 -15.32
N ILE A 103 0.23 -11.95 -16.59
CA ILE A 103 -0.66 -10.86 -17.03
C ILE A 103 -2.08 -11.04 -16.47
N TRP A 104 -2.57 -12.28 -16.36
CA TRP A 104 -3.90 -12.54 -15.81
C TRP A 104 -3.97 -12.23 -14.31
N ALA A 105 -2.90 -12.51 -13.57
CA ALA A 105 -2.81 -12.15 -12.17
C ALA A 105 -2.55 -10.63 -11.97
N LEU A 106 -1.97 -9.95 -12.96
CA LEU A 106 -1.88 -8.48 -12.95
C LEU A 106 -3.26 -7.84 -13.14
N LEU A 107 -4.09 -8.38 -14.03
CA LEU A 107 -5.40 -7.80 -14.32
C LEU A 107 -6.43 -8.12 -13.22
N PHE A 108 -6.42 -9.35 -12.69
CA PHE A 108 -7.40 -9.81 -11.72
C PHE A 108 -6.89 -9.79 -10.27
N GLY A 109 -5.60 -9.53 -10.04
CA GLY A 109 -5.01 -9.45 -8.70
C GLY A 109 -5.23 -10.72 -7.87
N CYS A 110 -5.78 -10.54 -6.67
CA CYS A 110 -6.09 -11.63 -5.75
C CYS A 110 -7.20 -12.58 -6.27
N LEU A 111 -8.12 -12.10 -7.11
CA LEU A 111 -9.21 -12.93 -7.67
C LEU A 111 -8.67 -14.05 -8.55
N TYR A 112 -7.55 -13.82 -9.21
CA TYR A 112 -6.85 -14.85 -9.99
C TYR A 112 -6.45 -16.05 -9.12
N TYR A 113 -5.96 -15.81 -7.89
CA TYR A 113 -5.55 -16.87 -6.97
C TYR A 113 -6.77 -17.69 -6.50
N LEU A 114 -7.90 -17.03 -6.23
CA LEU A 114 -9.15 -17.70 -5.88
C LEU A 114 -9.59 -18.64 -7.01
N PHE A 115 -9.59 -18.15 -8.27
CA PHE A 115 -10.01 -18.94 -9.43
C PHE A 115 -9.08 -20.13 -9.70
N LYS A 116 -7.77 -19.99 -9.45
CA LYS A 116 -6.79 -21.08 -9.67
C LYS A 116 -6.75 -22.12 -8.54
N GLY A 117 -7.58 -21.97 -7.50
CA GLY A 117 -7.63 -22.87 -6.35
C GLY A 117 -6.59 -22.56 -5.26
N MET A 118 -5.80 -21.49 -5.42
CA MET A 118 -4.79 -21.03 -4.45
C MET A 118 -5.38 -20.00 -3.48
N TRP A 119 -6.58 -20.27 -2.98
CA TRP A 119 -7.39 -19.28 -2.26
C TRP A 119 -6.72 -18.73 -1.00
N LYS A 120 -5.93 -19.55 -0.29
CA LYS A 120 -5.19 -19.12 0.90
C LYS A 120 -4.19 -18.01 0.60
N LYS A 121 -3.39 -18.15 -0.47
CA LYS A 121 -2.44 -17.12 -0.92
C LYS A 121 -3.17 -15.88 -1.43
N GLY A 122 -4.31 -16.07 -2.12
CA GLY A 122 -5.19 -14.97 -2.54
C GLY A 122 -5.67 -14.11 -1.36
N LEU A 123 -6.07 -14.75 -0.25
CA LEU A 123 -6.49 -14.07 0.98
C LEU A 123 -5.34 -13.32 1.68
N VAL A 124 -4.08 -13.74 1.50
CA VAL A 124 -2.91 -12.99 1.98
C VAL A 124 -2.62 -11.79 1.08
N PHE A 125 -2.79 -11.93 -0.23
CA PHE A 125 -2.61 -10.80 -1.15
C PHE A 125 -3.70 -9.73 -0.99
N LEU A 126 -4.93 -10.10 -0.61
CA LEU A 126 -6.03 -9.16 -0.39
C LEU A 126 -5.66 -7.99 0.56
N PRO A 127 -5.24 -8.20 1.83
CA PRO A 127 -4.86 -7.11 2.72
C PRO A 127 -3.64 -6.33 2.20
N ILE A 128 -2.67 -7.01 1.56
CA ILE A 128 -1.50 -6.35 0.97
C ILE A 128 -1.93 -5.39 -0.14
N SER A 129 -2.80 -5.83 -1.04
CA SER A 129 -3.34 -5.00 -2.13
C SER A 129 -4.15 -3.81 -1.60
N LEU A 130 -4.92 -4.00 -0.52
CA LEU A 130 -5.65 -2.90 0.12
C LEU A 130 -4.70 -1.87 0.73
N ILE A 131 -3.65 -2.31 1.44
CA ILE A 131 -2.65 -1.41 2.02
C ILE A 131 -1.95 -0.61 0.92
N ILE A 132 -1.50 -1.27 -0.15
CA ILE A 132 -0.85 -0.60 -1.29
C ILE A 132 -1.82 0.38 -1.96
N GLY A 133 -3.09 0.01 -2.11
CA GLY A 133 -4.13 0.87 -2.65
C GLY A 133 -4.35 2.13 -1.81
N ASN A 134 -4.45 1.99 -0.49
CA ASN A 134 -4.59 3.12 0.43
C ASN A 134 -3.37 4.05 0.37
N VAL A 135 -2.15 3.50 0.39
CA VAL A 135 -0.92 4.31 0.24
C VAL A 135 -0.90 5.05 -1.10
N SER A 136 -1.31 4.39 -2.19
CA SER A 136 -1.40 5.00 -3.52
C SER A 136 -2.41 6.14 -3.57
N TYR A 137 -3.56 5.98 -2.91
CA TYR A 137 -4.58 7.01 -2.78
C TYR A 137 -4.03 8.25 -2.06
N PHE A 138 -3.33 8.08 -0.93
CA PHE A 138 -2.71 9.20 -0.20
C PHE A 138 -1.58 9.89 -0.97
N LEU A 139 -0.94 9.18 -1.91
CA LEU A 139 0.02 9.77 -2.85
C LEU A 139 -0.65 10.51 -4.02
N GLY A 140 -1.98 10.58 -4.05
CA GLY A 140 -2.74 11.23 -5.13
C GLY A 140 -2.70 10.46 -6.46
N LEU A 141 -2.38 9.16 -6.44
CA LEU A 141 -2.39 8.36 -7.66
C LEU A 141 -3.84 8.13 -8.12
N PRO A 142 -4.10 8.20 -9.44
CA PRO A 142 -5.40 7.82 -9.98
C PRO A 142 -5.78 6.39 -9.56
N MET A 143 -7.07 6.16 -9.28
CA MET A 143 -7.58 4.87 -8.78
C MET A 143 -7.17 3.69 -9.67
N PHE A 144 -7.17 3.86 -10.98
CA PHE A 144 -6.72 2.85 -11.93
C PHE A 144 -5.24 2.49 -11.71
N SER A 145 -4.37 3.48 -11.59
CA SER A 145 -2.95 3.28 -11.31
C SER A 145 -2.72 2.58 -9.97
N ALA A 146 -3.44 2.99 -8.93
CA ALA A 146 -3.39 2.36 -7.60
C ALA A 146 -3.76 0.86 -7.65
N ALA A 147 -4.80 0.51 -8.41
CA ALA A 147 -5.21 -0.89 -8.61
C ALA A 147 -4.12 -1.72 -9.32
N PHE A 148 -3.47 -1.16 -10.34
CA PHE A 148 -2.35 -1.83 -11.02
C PHE A 148 -1.17 -2.06 -10.08
N VAL A 149 -0.76 -1.04 -9.33
CA VAL A 149 0.36 -1.14 -8.37
C VAL A 149 0.06 -2.22 -7.32
N ALA A 150 -1.17 -2.26 -6.81
CA ALA A 150 -1.62 -3.28 -5.86
C ALA A 150 -1.65 -4.71 -6.42
N ALA A 151 -1.76 -4.87 -7.74
CA ALA A 151 -1.79 -6.16 -8.42
C ALA A 151 -0.40 -6.67 -8.87
N VAL A 152 0.63 -5.82 -8.90
CA VAL A 152 2.00 -6.21 -9.27
C VAL A 152 2.52 -7.39 -8.44
N PRO A 153 2.39 -7.42 -7.10
CA PRO A 153 2.84 -8.57 -6.31
C PRO A 153 2.12 -9.85 -6.74
N CYS A 154 0.80 -9.80 -6.94
CA CYS A 154 0.04 -10.95 -7.41
C CYS A 154 0.60 -11.48 -8.74
N ALA A 155 0.92 -10.58 -9.67
CA ALA A 155 1.45 -10.90 -10.99
C ALA A 155 2.82 -11.59 -10.97
N VAL A 156 3.72 -11.11 -10.10
CA VAL A 156 5.11 -11.60 -9.99
C VAL A 156 5.15 -12.97 -9.32
N PHE A 157 4.33 -13.21 -8.30
CA PHE A 157 4.35 -14.48 -7.55
C PHE A 157 3.49 -15.58 -8.18
N ALA A 158 2.50 -15.24 -9.02
CA ALA A 158 1.46 -16.17 -9.45
C ALA A 158 1.96 -17.42 -10.18
N ASN A 159 3.01 -17.28 -11.00
CA ASN A 159 3.54 -18.41 -11.76
C ASN A 159 4.31 -19.38 -10.87
N GLY A 160 5.16 -18.85 -9.97
CA GLY A 160 5.90 -19.67 -9.00
C GLY A 160 4.96 -20.33 -8.00
N ASP A 161 3.96 -19.60 -7.52
CA ASP A 161 2.96 -20.13 -6.60
C ASP A 161 2.13 -21.24 -7.21
N TYR A 162 1.67 -21.08 -8.46
CA TYR A 162 0.89 -22.10 -9.13
C TYR A 162 1.73 -23.33 -9.48
N TYR A 163 3.00 -23.14 -9.83
CA TYR A 163 3.95 -24.23 -10.02
C TYR A 163 4.11 -25.04 -8.72
N ARG A 164 4.37 -24.38 -7.59
CA ARG A 164 4.55 -25.05 -6.28
C ARG A 164 3.25 -25.71 -5.80
N PHE A 165 2.11 -25.08 -6.04
CA PHE A 165 0.80 -25.64 -5.71
C PHE A 165 0.54 -26.95 -6.49
N ARG A 166 0.86 -26.99 -7.79
CA ARG A 166 0.62 -28.18 -8.62
C ARG A 166 1.66 -29.28 -8.43
N ARG A 167 2.94 -28.95 -8.26
CA ARG A 167 4.02 -29.95 -8.17
C ARG A 167 4.29 -30.44 -6.75
N PHE A 168 4.10 -29.59 -5.74
CA PHE A 168 4.40 -29.93 -4.33
C PHE A 168 3.17 -29.91 -3.42
N GLY A 169 1.98 -29.58 -3.93
CA GLY A 169 0.78 -29.46 -3.10
C GLY A 169 0.85 -28.31 -2.08
N GLU A 170 1.76 -27.36 -2.27
CA GLU A 170 2.00 -26.32 -1.28
C GLU A 170 0.90 -25.26 -1.30
N THR A 171 0.12 -25.18 -0.22
CA THR A 171 -0.97 -24.22 -0.09
C THR A 171 -0.54 -22.85 0.44
N MET A 172 0.58 -22.77 1.18
CA MET A 172 1.06 -21.54 1.83
C MET A 172 2.59 -21.52 1.91
N TRP A 173 3.18 -20.31 1.89
CA TRP A 173 4.63 -20.14 1.97
C TRP A 173 5.20 -20.54 3.34
N PRO A 174 6.40 -21.16 3.40
CA PRO A 174 7.02 -21.60 4.66
C PRO A 174 7.17 -20.49 5.71
N VAL A 175 7.54 -19.28 5.26
CA VAL A 175 7.81 -18.12 6.13
C VAL A 175 6.57 -17.59 6.85
N VAL A 176 5.37 -17.75 6.27
CA VAL A 176 4.12 -17.27 6.85
C VAL A 176 3.14 -18.41 7.12
N ARG A 177 3.66 -19.59 7.49
CA ARG A 177 2.84 -20.77 7.83
C ARG A 177 1.78 -20.53 8.89
N VAL A 178 1.97 -19.53 9.76
CA VAL A 178 0.94 -19.12 10.73
C VAL A 178 -0.37 -18.71 10.06
N LEU A 179 -0.29 -18.13 8.85
CA LEU A 179 -1.45 -17.72 8.04
C LEU A 179 -2.12 -18.89 7.32
N ASP A 180 -1.57 -20.10 7.36
CA ASP A 180 -2.24 -21.28 6.80
C ASP A 180 -3.50 -21.67 7.61
N ARG A 181 -3.58 -21.21 8.86
CA ARG A 181 -4.73 -21.40 9.74
C ARG A 181 -5.88 -20.50 9.29
N VAL A 182 -6.97 -21.12 8.86
CA VAL A 182 -8.19 -20.43 8.42
C VAL A 182 -8.73 -19.46 9.48
N ALA A 183 -8.63 -19.84 10.75
CA ALA A 183 -9.03 -19.02 11.89
C ALA A 183 -8.23 -17.71 12.06
N VAL A 184 -7.04 -17.60 11.46
CA VAL A 184 -6.23 -16.37 11.46
C VAL A 184 -6.38 -15.64 10.12
N LEU A 185 -6.42 -16.39 9.03
CA LEU A 185 -6.45 -15.85 7.68
C LEU A 185 -7.77 -15.11 7.38
N LEU A 186 -8.92 -15.74 7.67
CA LEU A 186 -10.21 -15.11 7.37
C LEU A 186 -10.43 -13.82 8.18
N PRO A 187 -10.24 -13.78 9.51
CA PRO A 187 -10.44 -12.55 10.27
C PRO A 187 -9.47 -11.44 9.87
N SER A 188 -8.21 -11.76 9.53
CA SER A 188 -7.26 -10.74 9.09
C SER A 188 -7.63 -10.13 7.74
N SER A 189 -8.05 -10.94 6.76
CA SER A 189 -8.54 -10.45 5.47
C SER A 189 -9.82 -9.61 5.62
N LEU A 190 -10.78 -10.07 6.41
CA LEU A 190 -12.04 -9.34 6.67
C LEU A 190 -11.77 -8.03 7.43
N GLY A 191 -10.88 -8.06 8.41
CA GLY A 191 -10.46 -6.88 9.16
C GLY A 191 -9.81 -5.82 8.27
N ALA A 192 -8.98 -6.22 7.30
CA ALA A 192 -8.38 -5.28 6.35
C ALA A 192 -9.41 -4.65 5.41
N VAL A 193 -10.41 -5.40 4.95
CA VAL A 193 -11.53 -4.87 4.15
C VAL A 193 -12.34 -3.88 4.98
N PHE A 194 -12.72 -4.25 6.20
CA PHE A 194 -13.48 -3.38 7.09
C PHE A 194 -12.72 -2.09 7.40
N LEU A 195 -11.42 -2.19 7.73
CA LEU A 195 -10.56 -1.05 7.98
C LEU A 195 -10.48 -0.11 6.77
N THR A 196 -10.35 -0.68 5.57
CA THR A 196 -10.31 0.11 4.33
C THR A 196 -11.65 0.81 4.08
N MET A 197 -12.77 0.10 4.24
CA MET A 197 -14.11 0.70 4.12
C MET A 197 -14.35 1.81 5.15
N ALA A 198 -13.96 1.59 6.41
CA ALA A 198 -14.05 2.60 7.46
C ALA A 198 -13.19 3.83 7.14
N LEU A 199 -11.96 3.62 6.64
CA LEU A 199 -11.07 4.70 6.21
C LEU A 199 -11.71 5.54 5.09
N PHE A 200 -12.21 4.92 4.02
CA PHE A 200 -12.87 5.64 2.93
C PHE A 200 -14.17 6.33 3.38
N THR A 201 -14.90 5.75 4.32
CA THR A 201 -16.10 6.38 4.87
C THR A 201 -15.72 7.67 5.62
N VAL A 202 -14.70 7.62 6.48
CA VAL A 202 -14.21 8.79 7.23
C VAL A 202 -13.66 9.85 6.28
N LEU A 203 -12.86 9.47 5.28
CA LEU A 203 -12.29 10.41 4.31
C LEU A 203 -13.33 10.99 3.35
N GLY A 204 -14.33 10.20 2.96
CA GLY A 204 -15.42 10.65 2.09
C GLY A 204 -16.30 11.70 2.77
N ILE A 205 -16.56 11.51 4.07
CA ILE A 205 -17.28 12.48 4.89
C ILE A 205 -16.54 13.85 4.87
N GLU A 206 -15.22 13.86 5.06
CA GLU A 206 -14.41 15.10 5.01
C GLU A 206 -14.45 15.78 3.63
N GLN A 207 -14.42 15.00 2.55
CA GLN A 207 -14.42 15.57 1.20
C GLN A 207 -15.77 16.21 0.84
N GLU A 208 -16.87 15.58 1.25
CA GLU A 208 -18.22 16.12 1.03
C GLU A 208 -18.44 17.42 1.84
N TYR A 209 -17.92 17.49 3.07
CA TYR A 209 -17.95 18.74 3.86
C TYR A 209 -17.17 19.87 3.20
N SER A 210 -15.98 19.60 2.64
CA SER A 210 -15.20 20.62 1.93
C SER A 210 -15.94 21.17 0.71
N CYS A 211 -16.47 20.30 -0.16
CA CYS A 211 -17.17 20.72 -1.37
C CYS A 211 -18.50 21.43 -1.10
N SER A 212 -19.23 21.04 -0.06
CA SER A 212 -20.48 21.73 0.33
C SER A 212 -20.20 23.16 0.77
N SER A 213 -19.15 23.38 1.56
CA SER A 213 -18.80 24.73 2.04
C SER A 213 -18.49 25.69 0.90
N GLU A 214 -17.73 25.27 -0.11
CA GLU A 214 -17.34 26.12 -1.24
C GLU A 214 -18.56 26.51 -2.08
N ARG A 215 -19.44 25.56 -2.41
CA ARG A 215 -20.68 25.82 -3.16
C ARG A 215 -21.63 26.75 -2.40
N VAL A 216 -21.76 26.58 -1.09
CA VAL A 216 -22.58 27.48 -0.26
C VAL A 216 -22.01 28.89 -0.27
N THR A 217 -20.67 29.04 -0.20
CA THR A 217 -20.04 30.36 -0.26
C THR A 217 -20.19 31.04 -1.61
N GLU A 218 -20.11 30.30 -2.72
CA GLU A 218 -20.33 30.83 -4.06
C GLU A 218 -21.81 31.23 -4.26
N GLY A 219 -22.75 30.36 -3.89
CA GLY A 219 -24.18 30.65 -3.99
C GLY A 219 -24.60 31.86 -3.13
N LEU A 220 -24.04 32.00 -1.93
CA LEU A 220 -24.28 33.16 -1.07
C LEU A 220 -23.66 34.44 -1.65
N ARG A 221 -22.45 34.34 -2.23
CA ARG A 221 -21.79 35.46 -2.92
C ARG A 221 -22.63 35.95 -4.10
N ASP A 222 -23.21 35.03 -4.87
CA ASP A 222 -24.07 35.37 -6.00
C ASP A 222 -25.40 36.01 -5.55
N LEU A 223 -26.04 35.47 -4.51
CA LEU A 223 -27.26 36.06 -3.93
C LEU A 223 -27.03 37.47 -3.37
N LEU A 224 -25.91 37.70 -2.68
CA LEU A 224 -25.56 39.01 -2.14
C LEU A 224 -25.31 40.03 -3.25
N HIS A 225 -24.67 39.61 -4.33
CA HIS A 225 -24.44 40.47 -5.49
C HIS A 225 -25.75 40.78 -6.23
N GLU A 226 -26.60 39.78 -6.46
CA GLU A 226 -27.85 39.95 -7.20
C GLU A 226 -28.87 40.84 -6.47
N LYS A 227 -29.04 40.64 -5.15
CA LYS A 227 -30.11 41.31 -4.39
C LYS A 227 -29.69 42.61 -3.71
N TRP A 228 -28.41 42.78 -3.38
CA TRP A 228 -27.93 43.94 -2.60
C TRP A 228 -26.84 44.77 -3.30
N ASP A 229 -26.54 44.45 -4.57
CA ASP A 229 -25.54 45.16 -5.39
C ASP A 229 -24.16 45.29 -4.70
N VAL A 230 -23.84 44.31 -3.85
CA VAL A 230 -22.57 44.29 -3.11
C VAL A 230 -21.46 43.90 -4.08
N PRO A 231 -20.43 44.75 -4.29
CA PRO A 231 -19.35 44.44 -5.23
C PRO A 231 -18.60 43.18 -4.79
N ARG A 232 -18.39 42.24 -5.73
CA ARG A 232 -17.69 40.96 -5.46
C ARG A 232 -16.30 41.16 -4.84
N SER A 233 -15.64 42.27 -5.15
CA SER A 233 -14.28 42.61 -4.67
C SER A 233 -14.22 43.08 -3.21
N GLY A 234 -15.36 43.43 -2.58
CA GLY A 234 -15.40 43.90 -1.19
C GLY A 234 -15.74 42.81 -0.16
N LEU A 235 -16.12 41.62 -0.61
CA LEU A 235 -16.50 40.50 0.24
C LEU A 235 -15.27 39.66 0.58
N SER A 236 -14.50 40.09 1.59
CA SER A 236 -13.51 39.25 2.24
C SER A 236 -14.23 38.23 3.11
N VAL A 237 -14.24 36.96 2.68
CA VAL A 237 -14.76 35.82 3.46
C VAL A 237 -13.72 35.44 4.51
N GLU A 238 -13.37 36.38 5.40
CA GLU A 238 -12.17 36.20 6.23
C GLU A 238 -12.40 35.36 7.48
N ASN A 239 -13.63 34.94 7.79
CA ASN A 239 -13.89 34.09 8.95
C ASN A 239 -15.25 33.38 8.84
N ILE A 240 -15.34 32.35 7.99
CA ILE A 240 -16.38 31.33 8.19
C ILE A 240 -15.91 30.48 9.37
N ARG A 241 -16.26 30.91 10.58
CA ARG A 241 -16.28 29.99 11.72
C ARG A 241 -17.58 29.20 11.62
N THR A 242 -17.48 27.90 11.38
CA THR A 242 -18.56 26.97 11.73
C THR A 242 -18.85 27.13 13.21
N VAL A 243 -20.01 27.72 13.54
CA VAL A 243 -20.49 27.84 14.92
C VAL A 243 -20.96 26.45 15.35
N GLY A 244 -20.02 25.61 15.75
CA GLY A 244 -20.24 24.20 16.11
C GLY A 244 -20.61 23.95 17.57
N GLU A 245 -20.81 24.98 18.39
CA GLU A 245 -21.06 24.80 19.82
C GLU A 245 -22.48 25.25 20.18
N GLY A 246 -23.43 24.31 20.15
CA GLY A 246 -24.74 24.53 20.77
C GLY A 246 -25.94 23.78 20.18
N PHE A 247 -25.82 23.16 19.00
CA PHE A 247 -26.95 22.45 18.39
C PHE A 247 -26.98 20.97 18.78
N THR A 248 -28.17 20.50 19.17
CA THR A 248 -28.47 19.13 19.64
C THR A 248 -27.93 18.03 18.72
N PRO A 249 -27.46 16.89 19.27
CA PRO A 249 -26.98 15.77 18.48
C PRO A 249 -28.14 15.20 17.63
N GLY A 250 -28.05 15.38 16.31
CA GLY A 250 -29.06 14.92 15.35
C GLY A 250 -29.42 15.93 14.25
N SER A 251 -28.97 17.19 14.36
CA SER A 251 -29.19 18.23 13.33
C SER A 251 -27.85 18.73 12.80
N LEU A 252 -27.43 18.27 11.62
CA LEU A 252 -26.33 18.88 10.86
C LEU A 252 -26.80 20.22 10.29
N ALA A 253 -26.83 21.26 11.11
CA ALA A 253 -27.01 22.62 10.63
C ALA A 253 -25.62 23.21 10.37
N CYS A 254 -25.20 23.23 9.10
CA CYS A 254 -24.00 23.95 8.69
C CYS A 254 -24.30 25.45 8.67
N GLY A 255 -23.98 26.15 9.76
CA GLY A 255 -24.06 27.61 9.82
C GLY A 255 -22.79 28.25 9.25
N ALA A 256 -22.92 28.98 8.14
CA ALA A 256 -21.85 29.86 7.65
C ALA A 256 -22.04 31.27 8.21
N LEU A 257 -21.04 31.78 8.94
CA LEU A 257 -21.00 33.16 9.38
C LEU A 257 -20.27 33.99 8.32
N VAL A 258 -20.97 34.89 7.64
CA VAL A 258 -20.33 35.85 6.71
C VAL A 258 -20.33 37.22 7.37
N ARG A 259 -19.12 37.76 7.59
CA ARG A 259 -18.89 39.14 8.00
C ARG A 259 -18.54 39.96 6.75
N GLY A 260 -19.40 40.92 6.41
CA GLY A 260 -19.09 41.94 5.43
C GLY A 260 -19.01 43.32 6.09
N VAL A 261 -18.06 44.14 5.65
CA VAL A 261 -18.05 45.57 5.98
C VAL A 261 -18.75 46.30 4.83
N VAL A 262 -19.98 46.74 5.06
CA VAL A 262 -20.67 47.62 4.12
C VAL A 262 -20.24 49.05 4.46
N PRO A 263 -19.70 49.84 3.52
CA PRO A 263 -19.08 51.13 3.81
C PRO A 263 -20.02 52.18 4.44
N GLU A 264 -21.34 51.94 4.45
CA GLU A 264 -22.33 52.86 5.02
C GLU A 264 -23.34 52.21 6.00
N ALA A 265 -23.12 50.95 6.44
CA ALA A 265 -24.04 50.27 7.37
C ALA A 265 -23.31 49.65 8.57
N PRO A 266 -23.95 49.57 9.76
CA PRO A 266 -23.40 48.84 10.90
C PRO A 266 -23.16 47.37 10.52
N MET A 267 -22.13 46.77 11.10
CA MET A 267 -21.69 45.39 10.85
C MET A 267 -22.88 44.41 10.77
N VAL A 268 -23.21 43.95 9.57
CA VAL A 268 -24.27 42.96 9.36
C VAL A 268 -23.67 41.57 9.49
N THR A 269 -24.20 40.79 10.42
CA THR A 269 -23.86 39.37 10.55
C THR A 269 -24.99 38.56 9.94
N PHE A 270 -24.68 37.79 8.90
CA PHE A 270 -25.64 36.89 8.26
C PHE A 270 -25.51 35.49 8.84
N TYR A 271 -26.65 34.90 9.23
CA TYR A 271 -26.75 33.48 9.57
C TYR A 271 -27.51 32.78 8.44
N VAL A 272 -26.87 31.79 7.82
CA VAL A 272 -27.54 30.88 6.88
C VAL A 272 -27.84 29.60 7.63
N LEU A 273 -29.11 29.28 7.80
CA LEU A 273 -29.58 28.03 8.40
C LEU A 273 -30.12 27.14 7.28
N GLU A 274 -29.36 26.10 6.93
CA GLU A 274 -29.86 25.06 6.03
C GLU A 274 -30.75 24.10 6.82
N LYS A 275 -32.02 23.98 6.43
CA LYS A 275 -32.95 23.04 7.04
C LYS A 275 -32.89 21.74 6.26
N GLY A 276 -32.51 20.65 6.92
CA GLY A 276 -32.34 19.34 6.28
C GLY A 276 -33.58 18.87 5.51
N GLU A 277 -33.30 18.26 4.35
CA GLU A 277 -34.22 17.69 3.35
C GLU A 277 -34.93 18.69 2.42
N GLY A 278 -34.13 19.29 1.53
CA GLY A 278 -34.57 20.15 0.43
C GLY A 278 -34.07 21.58 0.62
N PHE A 279 -33.69 22.27 -0.47
CA PHE A 279 -33.36 23.70 -0.46
C PHE A 279 -34.60 24.51 -0.01
N GLY A 280 -34.88 24.51 1.29
CA GLY A 280 -35.91 25.32 1.92
C GLY A 280 -35.43 26.76 2.09
N ASP A 281 -36.39 27.65 2.33
CA ASP A 281 -36.18 29.10 2.46
C ASP A 281 -34.96 29.45 3.31
N ILE A 282 -33.96 30.08 2.67
CA ILE A 282 -32.80 30.64 3.36
C ILE A 282 -33.30 31.85 4.18
N THR A 283 -33.42 31.65 5.49
CA THR A 283 -33.82 32.74 6.40
C THR A 283 -32.60 33.56 6.79
N ILE A 284 -32.42 34.71 6.16
CA ILE A 284 -31.35 35.65 6.49
C ILE A 284 -31.80 36.52 7.66
N SER A 285 -31.27 36.27 8.86
CA SER A 285 -31.51 37.15 10.02
C SER A 285 -30.41 38.20 10.13
N VAL A 286 -30.77 39.46 9.95
CA VAL A 286 -29.88 40.61 10.16
C VAL A 286 -29.97 41.03 11.63
N VAL A 287 -28.92 40.76 12.41
CA VAL A 287 -28.81 41.27 13.78
C VAL A 287 -28.03 42.59 13.73
N GLY A 288 -28.75 43.72 13.82
CA GLY A 288 -28.14 45.03 14.05
C GLY A 288 -27.68 45.16 15.51
N ARG A 289 -26.53 45.82 15.73
CA ARG A 289 -26.15 46.31 17.06
C ARG A 289 -26.86 47.62 17.38
#